data_AF-A0A6N7VEE5-F1
#
_entry.id   AF-A0A6N7VEE5-F1
#
_cell.length_a   1.000
_cell.length_b   1.000
_cell.length_c   1.000
_cell.angle_alpha   90.00
_cell.angle_beta   90.00
_cell.angle_gamma   90.00
#
_symmetry.space_group_name_H-M   'P 1'
#
loop_
_entity.id
_entity.type
_entity.pdbx_description
1 polymer ?
#
loop_
_entity_poly.entity_id
_entity_poly.type
_entity_poly.pdbx_seq_one_letter_code
_entity_poly.pdbx_strand_id
1 'polypeptide(L)'
;MSLKDKCPIIEFSDLGDERGKLVVIEGGTGIPFEIQRVFYIYGSDASVVRGEHANRESEFVLINVAGTSKVRITDGDEEIIVELNKPMMGVYIPKM
;
A
#
# COMPACT_ATOMS: atom_id res chain seq x y z
N MET A 1 -10.73 -4.33 17.34
CA MET A 1 -9.82 -3.59 16.43
C MET A 1 -10.64 -3.15 15.26
N SER A 2 -10.61 -1.85 14.94
CA SER A 2 -11.27 -1.32 13.74
C SER A 2 -10.54 -1.80 12.48
N LEU A 3 -11.19 -1.74 11.32
CA LEU A 3 -10.54 -2.06 10.04
C LEU A 3 -9.30 -1.18 9.79
N LYS A 4 -9.34 0.07 10.27
CA LYS A 4 -8.20 1.00 10.21
C LYS A 4 -6.99 0.53 11.01
N ASP A 5 -7.21 -0.13 12.16
CA ASP A 5 -6.12 -0.70 12.96
C ASP A 5 -5.52 -1.94 12.31
N LYS A 6 -6.34 -2.74 11.60
CA LYS A 6 -5.88 -3.92 10.85
C LYS A 6 -5.11 -3.55 9.58
N CYS A 7 -5.44 -2.40 8.98
CA CYS A 7 -4.86 -1.90 7.73
C CYS A 7 -4.12 -0.56 7.93
N PRO A 8 -3.04 -0.54 8.75
CA PRO A 8 -2.31 0.67 9.06
C PRO A 8 -1.67 1.28 7.81
N ILE A 9 -1.60 2.61 7.81
CA ILE A 9 -0.74 3.37 6.92
C ILE A 9 0.70 3.23 7.45
N ILE A 10 1.61 2.90 6.56
CA ILE A 10 3.04 2.82 6.82
C ILE A 10 3.70 4.05 6.19
N GLU A 11 4.46 4.80 6.97
CA GLU A 11 5.29 5.90 6.51
C GLU A 11 6.75 5.43 6.49
N PHE A 12 7.32 5.31 5.31
CA PHE A 12 8.71 4.94 5.10
C PHE A 12 9.62 6.16 5.24
N SER A 13 10.87 5.93 5.63
CA SER A 13 11.86 7.01 5.73
C SER A 13 12.23 7.56 4.35
N ASP A 14 12.19 8.89 4.21
CA ASP A 14 12.79 9.60 3.09
C ASP A 14 14.28 9.82 3.40
N LEU A 15 15.13 9.03 2.74
CA LEU A 15 16.59 9.02 2.89
C LEU A 15 17.27 9.81 1.76
N GLY A 16 16.54 10.75 1.15
CA GLY A 16 17.06 11.61 0.10
C GLY A 16 18.14 12.59 0.56
N ASP A 17 18.90 13.07 -0.42
CA ASP A 17 19.94 14.09 -0.26
C ASP A 17 19.92 15.06 -1.47
N GLU A 18 20.98 15.84 -1.68
CA GLU A 18 21.07 16.80 -2.80
C GLU A 18 20.92 16.16 -4.19
N ARG A 19 21.07 14.84 -4.31
CA ARG A 19 20.96 14.10 -5.58
C ARG A 19 19.53 13.67 -5.88
N GLY A 20 18.63 13.69 -4.90
CA GLY A 20 17.24 13.29 -5.06
C GLY A 20 16.63 12.61 -3.83
N LYS A 21 15.56 11.85 -4.06
CA LYS A 21 14.77 11.18 -3.02
C LYS A 21 14.97 9.68 -3.06
N LEU A 22 15.04 9.05 -1.90
CA LEU A 22 15.27 7.62 -1.76
C LEU A 22 14.39 7.06 -0.65
N VAL A 23 13.66 5.99 -0.95
CA VAL A 23 12.87 5.23 0.01
C VAL A 23 13.35 3.79 -0.06
N VAL A 24 13.61 3.19 1.11
CA VAL A 24 14.04 1.80 1.23
C VAL A 24 12.93 1.00 1.89
N ILE A 25 12.63 -0.16 1.31
CA ILE A 25 11.57 -1.06 1.77
C ILE A 25 12.19 -2.44 1.92
N GLU A 26 12.17 -2.95 3.15
CA GLU A 26 12.71 -4.26 3.51
C GLU A 26 11.65 -5.09 4.23
N GLY A 27 11.50 -6.34 3.78
CA GLY A 27 10.67 -7.34 4.46
C GLY A 27 11.18 -7.58 5.88
N GLY A 28 10.25 -7.82 6.81
CA GLY A 28 10.56 -8.05 8.23
C GLY A 28 11.04 -6.82 9.02
N THR A 29 11.33 -5.69 8.37
CA THR A 29 11.76 -4.44 9.03
C THR A 29 10.72 -3.33 8.88
N GLY A 30 10.45 -2.90 7.65
CA GLY A 30 9.45 -1.86 7.35
C GLY A 30 8.08 -2.42 6.93
N ILE A 31 8.04 -3.72 6.64
CA ILE A 31 6.85 -4.48 6.25
C ILE A 31 6.76 -5.71 7.17
N PRO A 32 5.57 -6.05 7.72
CA PRO A 32 5.42 -7.12 8.70
C PRO A 32 5.53 -8.55 8.12
N PHE A 33 6.11 -8.70 6.92
CA PHE A 33 6.24 -9.97 6.22
C PHE A 33 7.45 -9.99 5.27
N GLU A 34 7.86 -11.19 4.87
CA GLU A 34 8.91 -11.42 3.87
C GLU A 34 8.39 -11.15 2.45
N ILE A 35 9.09 -10.29 1.70
CA ILE A 35 8.67 -9.91 0.36
C ILE A 35 9.01 -11.04 -0.63
N GLN A 36 7.99 -11.81 -1.02
CA GLN A 36 8.16 -12.89 -2.01
C GLN A 36 7.97 -12.43 -3.46
N ARG A 37 7.30 -11.28 -3.67
CA ARG A 37 6.98 -10.75 -5.00
C ARG A 37 6.75 -9.25 -4.96
N VAL A 38 7.26 -8.57 -5.99
CA VAL A 38 6.98 -7.15 -6.27
C VAL A 38 6.40 -7.04 -7.68
N PHE A 39 5.37 -6.24 -7.84
CA PHE A 39 4.79 -5.89 -9.12
C PHE A 39 4.28 -4.44 -9.08
N TYR A 40 4.15 -3.81 -10.25
CA TYR A 40 3.64 -2.46 -10.36
C TYR A 40 2.63 -2.36 -11.50
N ILE A 41 1.67 -1.46 -11.33
CA ILE A 41 0.66 -1.13 -12.32
C ILE A 41 0.97 0.29 -12.79
N TYR A 42 0.97 0.50 -14.10
CA TYR A 42 1.28 1.79 -14.69
C TYR A 42 0.36 2.06 -15.89
N GLY A 43 0.23 3.34 -16.27
CA GLY A 43 -0.59 3.76 -17.41
C GLY A 43 -2.10 3.52 -17.21
N SER A 44 -2.59 3.56 -15.96
CA SER A 44 -4.02 3.42 -15.68
C SER A 44 -4.73 4.77 -15.82
N ASP A 45 -5.89 4.78 -16.48
CA ASP A 45 -6.76 5.95 -16.52
C ASP A 45 -7.42 6.20 -15.15
N ALA A 46 -7.75 7.47 -14.88
CA ALA A 46 -8.35 7.90 -13.62
C ALA A 46 -9.74 7.30 -13.34
N SER A 47 -10.43 6.81 -14.38
CA SER A 47 -11.75 6.17 -14.26
C SER A 47 -11.69 4.66 -14.03
N VAL A 48 -10.50 4.06 -14.06
CA VAL A 48 -10.35 2.61 -13.96
C VAL A 48 -10.34 2.17 -12.50
N VAL A 49 -11.23 1.26 -12.16
CA VAL A 49 -11.28 0.58 -10.85
C VAL A 49 -10.67 -0.82 -11.00
N ARG A 50 -9.88 -1.25 -10.00
CA ARG A 50 -9.18 -2.55 -9.99
C ARG A 50 -9.20 -3.15 -8.59
N GLY A 51 -8.84 -4.44 -8.50
CA GLY A 51 -8.64 -5.13 -7.22
C GLY A 51 -9.93 -5.48 -6.50
N GLU A 52 -11.06 -5.61 -7.22
CA GLU A 52 -12.39 -5.93 -6.70
C GLU A 52 -12.50 -7.39 -6.21
N HIS A 53 -11.58 -7.81 -5.35
CA HIS A 53 -11.49 -9.14 -4.76
C HIS A 53 -10.73 -9.10 -3.43
N ALA A 54 -10.96 -10.10 -2.59
CA ALA A 54 -10.19 -10.35 -1.37
C ALA A 54 -9.02 -11.32 -1.64
N ASN A 55 -8.11 -11.47 -0.68
CA ASN A 55 -6.98 -12.39 -0.79
C ASN A 55 -6.84 -13.21 0.48
N ARG A 56 -7.17 -14.50 0.36
CA ARG A 56 -7.18 -15.44 1.48
C ARG A 56 -5.80 -15.68 2.09
N GLU A 57 -4.76 -15.76 1.27
CA GLU A 57 -3.42 -16.19 1.71
C GLU A 57 -2.34 -15.12 1.53
N SER A 58 -2.58 -14.15 0.67
CA SER A 58 -1.62 -13.08 0.37
C SER A 58 -1.94 -11.83 1.19
N GLU A 59 -0.89 -11.23 1.70
CA GLU A 59 -0.89 -9.91 2.32
C GLU A 59 -0.12 -8.94 1.41
N PHE A 60 -0.46 -7.65 1.48
CA PHE A 60 0.06 -6.63 0.57
C PHE A 60 0.48 -5.39 1.34
N VAL A 61 1.49 -4.71 0.81
CA VAL A 61 1.68 -3.28 1.04
C VAL A 61 1.55 -2.59 -0.31
N LEU A 62 0.55 -1.71 -0.45
CA LEU A 62 0.33 -0.94 -1.68
C LEU A 62 0.95 0.45 -1.54
N ILE A 63 1.73 0.86 -2.54
CA ILE A 63 2.48 2.12 -2.57
C ILE A 63 2.35 2.71 -3.98
N ASN A 64 2.10 4.01 -4.07
CA ASN A 64 2.21 4.73 -5.33
C ASN A 64 3.61 5.30 -5.48
N VAL A 65 4.40 4.74 -6.39
CA VAL A 65 5.71 5.31 -6.76
C VAL A 65 5.54 6.69 -7.41
N ALA A 66 4.45 6.89 -8.15
CA ALA A 66 4.08 8.16 -8.75
C ALA A 66 2.55 8.29 -8.85
N GLY A 67 2.07 9.53 -8.87
CA GLY A 67 0.64 9.84 -8.98
C GLY A 67 -0.14 9.60 -7.68
N THR A 68 -1.46 9.51 -7.81
CA THR A 68 -2.37 9.32 -6.68
C THR A 68 -3.40 8.24 -6.98
N SER A 69 -3.86 7.54 -5.95
CA SER A 69 -4.93 6.55 -6.04
C SER A 69 -5.67 6.46 -4.70
N LYS A 70 -6.89 5.93 -4.76
CA LYS A 70 -7.70 5.63 -3.57
C LYS A 70 -7.82 4.12 -3.45
N VAL A 71 -7.41 3.58 -2.32
CA VAL A 71 -7.55 2.16 -2.00
C VAL A 71 -8.75 2.03 -1.07
N ARG A 72 -9.83 1.41 -1.56
CA ARG A 72 -10.99 1.05 -0.77
C ARG A 72 -10.79 -0.35 -0.19
N ILE A 73 -10.89 -0.48 1.12
CA ILE A 73 -10.68 -1.74 1.85
C ILE A 73 -11.94 -2.00 2.69
N THR A 74 -12.43 -3.23 2.66
CA THR A 74 -13.59 -3.67 3.44
C THR A 74 -13.37 -5.07 3.97
N ASP A 75 -13.86 -5.35 5.19
CA ASP A 75 -13.96 -6.69 5.76
C ASP A 75 -15.40 -7.27 5.69
N GLY A 76 -16.28 -6.60 4.95
CA GLY A 76 -17.71 -6.94 4.81
C GLY A 76 -18.62 -6.19 5.80
N ASP A 77 -18.08 -5.77 6.94
CA ASP A 77 -18.81 -5.01 7.97
C ASP A 77 -18.41 -3.54 8.00
N GLU A 78 -17.10 -3.26 7.90
CA GLU A 78 -16.53 -1.91 7.84
C GLU A 78 -15.93 -1.62 6.46
N GLU A 79 -15.85 -0.33 6.11
CA GLU A 79 -15.14 0.14 4.92
C GLU A 79 -14.27 1.35 5.28
N ILE A 80 -13.05 1.38 4.74
CA ILE A 80 -12.15 2.54 4.78
C ILE A 80 -11.64 2.87 3.39
N ILE A 81 -11.33 4.15 3.18
CA ILE A 81 -10.66 4.63 1.97
C ILE A 81 -9.32 5.25 2.39
N VAL A 82 -8.23 4.73 1.83
CA VAL A 82 -6.89 5.27 2.01
C VAL A 82 -6.45 5.95 0.72
N GLU A 83 -6.07 7.23 0.81
CA GLU A 83 -5.49 7.96 -0.31
C GLU A 83 -3.97 7.79 -0.30
N LEU A 84 -3.43 7.12 -1.32
CA LEU A 84 -2.00 7.00 -1.52
C LEU A 84 -1.57 8.11 -2.49
N ASN A 85 -0.95 9.17 -1.98
CA ASN A 85 -0.55 10.32 -2.79
C ASN A 85 0.91 10.75 -2.60
N LYS A 86 1.70 9.93 -1.90
CA LYS A 86 3.13 10.16 -1.68
C LYS A 86 3.92 8.87 -1.82
N PRO A 87 5.18 8.94 -2.32
CA PRO A 87 6.00 7.76 -2.58
C PRO A 87 6.53 7.07 -1.31
N MET A 88 6.56 7.77 -0.18
CA MET A 88 6.95 7.19 1.11
C MET A 88 5.76 6.64 1.91
N MET A 89 4.54 6.70 1.38
CA MET A 89 3.34 6.21 2.05
C MET A 89 2.91 4.87 1.46
N GLY A 90 2.65 3.90 2.32
CA GLY A 90 2.04 2.62 1.97
C GLY A 90 0.82 2.32 2.83
N VAL A 91 -0.04 1.41 2.34
CA VAL A 91 -1.10 0.81 3.17
C VAL A 91 -0.87 -0.69 3.27
N TYR A 92 -0.82 -1.20 4.49
CA TYR A 92 -0.79 -2.64 4.74
C TYR A 92 -2.20 -3.23 4.64
N ILE A 93 -2.33 -4.34 3.93
CA ILE A 93 -3.57 -5.10 3.80
C ILE A 93 -3.25 -6.55 4.21
N PRO A 94 -3.75 -7.01 5.37
CA PRO A 94 -3.56 -8.39 5.79
C PRO A 94 -4.35 -9.35 4.90
N LYS A 95 -4.19 -10.64 5.16
CA LYS A 95 -5.03 -11.70 4.60
C LYS A 95 -6.50 -11.47 4.98
N MET A 96 -7.40 -11.52 4.00
CA MET A 96 -8.85 -11.31 4.17
C MET A 96 -9.65 -12.29 3.32
#